data_AF-A0A921BLY7-F1
#
_entry.id   AF-A0A921BLY7-F1
#
_cell.length_a   1.000
_cell.length_b   1.000
_cell.length_c   1.000
_cell.angle_alpha   90.00
_cell.angle_beta   90.00
_cell.angle_gamma   90.00
#
_symmetry.space_group_name_H-M   'P 1'
#
loop_
_entity.id
_entity.type
_entity.pdbx_description
1 polymer ?
#
loop_
_entity_poly.entity_id
_entity_poly.type
_entity_poly.pdbx_seq_one_letter_code
_entity_poly.pdbx_strand_id
1 'polypeptide(L)'
;MTTASDPESLPTANGVRRAFVDFFGGHGHHHEASGSLIPHDPTLLFTVAGMVPFKPYFVGEQPAPWPRAVTVQKCVRAGGKHNDLDEVGRTSRHLTFFEMLGNFSFGDYFKSEACAFAWEFVTANLGLDPERLWITVHVSDDEAEAIWRDEVGVPAERIQRLDEENYWRMADTGPCGPCSEIFWDKGPDFGEDGGPAHGGDERFIEIWNLVFMQFEQHDDGSMTSLPAPSIDTGAGLERILSVLEGVDSVWETEEFSRLLGRIGELSGVPHGSSDRTDVSQRILADHARSSTFLISDGVFPSNEDRGYVLRRIIRRAVRHAWLLGVQDPIMPELVDAVVGIMGSDYPELERNHAYVRDVLDREEARFRETLRTGLAILDDALDGVGEGGRLDGDVAFKLARHLRVPPGTDRRDHRRTGRRGRPGGLPGRHGRPAAAGPGGPQGGRRHGDGRRPPGGAGGQRSHRVCGTGGGRGRRHGPVL
;
A
#
# COMPACT_ATOMS: atom_id res chain seq x y z
N MET A 1 40.82 -7.40 -8.26
CA MET A 1 40.72 -5.94 -8.46
C MET A 1 39.42 -5.69 -9.20
N THR A 2 38.32 -5.81 -8.48
CA THR A 2 36.97 -5.48 -8.92
C THR A 2 36.77 -4.01 -8.59
N THR A 3 36.47 -3.22 -9.61
CA THR A 3 36.21 -1.80 -9.49
C THR A 3 35.00 -1.60 -8.58
N ALA A 4 35.23 -1.06 -7.37
CA ALA A 4 34.18 -0.41 -6.61
C ALA A 4 33.53 0.63 -7.54
N SER A 5 32.22 0.55 -7.72
CA SER A 5 31.43 1.58 -8.39
C SER A 5 31.75 2.94 -7.77
N ASP A 6 32.04 3.94 -8.60
CA ASP A 6 32.35 5.30 -8.15
C ASP A 6 31.24 5.79 -7.19
N PRO A 7 31.56 6.16 -5.93
CA PRO A 7 30.56 6.67 -4.99
C PRO A 7 29.95 8.02 -5.42
N GLU A 8 30.48 8.69 -6.45
CA GLU A 8 29.85 9.85 -7.10
C GLU A 8 28.62 9.48 -7.97
N SER A 9 28.33 8.18 -8.21
CA SER A 9 27.21 7.73 -9.06
C SER A 9 25.90 7.42 -8.31
N LEU A 10 25.80 7.65 -6.99
CA LEU A 10 24.58 7.42 -6.21
C LEU A 10 24.17 8.68 -5.45
N PRO A 11 23.08 9.32 -5.89
CA PRO A 11 21.84 9.26 -5.11
C PRO A 11 20.56 9.11 -5.98
N THR A 12 20.68 8.74 -7.25
CA THR A 12 19.51 8.60 -8.13
C THR A 12 18.89 7.21 -8.04
N ALA A 13 17.59 7.12 -8.29
CA ALA A 13 16.87 5.85 -8.33
C ALA A 13 17.48 4.85 -9.34
N ASN A 14 17.81 5.30 -10.55
CA ASN A 14 18.49 4.48 -11.56
C ASN A 14 19.86 3.98 -11.05
N GLY A 15 20.63 4.86 -10.41
CA GLY A 15 21.90 4.50 -9.81
C GLY A 15 21.75 3.35 -8.81
N VAL A 16 20.79 3.45 -7.88
CA VAL A 16 20.55 2.41 -6.85
C VAL A 16 20.08 1.11 -7.48
N ARG A 17 19.13 1.16 -8.44
CA ARG A 17 18.67 -0.01 -9.21
C ARG A 17 19.85 -0.75 -9.84
N ARG A 18 20.71 0.00 -10.54
CA ARG A 18 21.89 -0.55 -11.22
C ARG A 18 22.91 -1.10 -10.24
N ALA A 19 23.22 -0.37 -9.17
CA ALA A 19 24.17 -0.84 -8.16
C ALA A 19 23.71 -2.15 -7.53
N PHE A 20 22.40 -2.31 -7.26
CA PHE A 20 21.82 -3.53 -6.73
C PHE A 20 21.96 -4.71 -7.71
N VAL A 21 21.59 -4.51 -8.98
CA VAL A 21 21.71 -5.54 -10.03
C VAL A 21 23.17 -5.92 -10.27
N ASP A 22 24.06 -4.94 -10.37
CA ASP A 22 25.49 -5.16 -10.61
C ASP A 22 26.15 -5.89 -9.42
N PHE A 23 25.78 -5.55 -8.18
CA PHE A 23 26.26 -6.21 -6.96
C PHE A 23 25.89 -7.70 -6.94
N PHE A 24 24.61 -8.02 -7.12
CA PHE A 24 24.16 -9.42 -7.10
C PHE A 24 24.60 -10.19 -8.35
N GLY A 25 24.72 -9.53 -9.50
CA GLY A 25 25.33 -10.08 -10.70
C GLY A 25 26.79 -10.49 -10.45
N GLY A 26 27.56 -9.69 -9.71
CA GLY A 26 28.89 -10.04 -9.22
C GLY A 26 28.92 -11.27 -8.31
N HIS A 27 27.82 -11.56 -7.63
CA HIS A 27 27.60 -12.73 -6.77
C HIS A 27 26.90 -13.90 -7.49
N GLY A 28 26.90 -13.89 -8.83
CA GLY A 28 26.41 -14.99 -9.67
C GLY A 28 24.88 -15.06 -9.79
N HIS A 29 24.15 -13.99 -9.47
CA HIS A 29 22.71 -13.93 -9.70
C HIS A 29 22.43 -13.60 -11.16
N HIS A 30 21.45 -14.29 -11.75
CA HIS A 30 20.93 -13.92 -13.05
C HIS A 30 20.00 -12.71 -12.91
N HIS A 31 20.25 -11.65 -13.67
CA HIS A 31 19.36 -10.50 -13.70
C HIS A 31 18.14 -10.83 -14.56
N GLU A 32 16.97 -10.87 -13.93
CA GLU A 32 15.68 -11.02 -14.61
C GLU A 32 14.94 -9.68 -14.61
N ALA A 33 14.29 -9.36 -15.73
CA ALA A 33 13.51 -8.13 -15.81
C ALA A 33 12.30 -8.18 -14.87
N SER A 34 11.80 -7.01 -14.46
CA SER A 34 10.55 -6.92 -13.70
C SER A 34 9.42 -7.68 -14.42
N GLY A 35 8.73 -8.56 -13.69
CA GLY A 35 7.49 -9.17 -14.14
C GLY A 35 6.35 -8.16 -14.26
N SER A 36 5.26 -8.58 -14.90
CA SER A 36 4.02 -7.81 -15.01
C SER A 36 3.38 -7.58 -13.64
N LEU A 37 2.68 -6.46 -13.48
CA LEU A 37 1.77 -6.19 -12.36
C LEU A 37 0.53 -7.10 -12.35
N ILE A 38 0.26 -7.81 -13.45
CA ILE A 38 -0.79 -8.83 -13.56
C ILE A 38 -0.14 -10.21 -13.35
N PRO A 39 -0.27 -10.80 -12.14
CA PRO A 39 0.39 -12.08 -11.86
C PRO A 39 -0.31 -13.23 -12.59
N HIS A 40 0.46 -14.26 -12.93
CA HIS A 40 -0.04 -15.57 -13.36
C HIS A 40 -0.52 -16.43 -12.18
N ASP A 41 -1.05 -15.80 -11.13
CA ASP A 41 -1.57 -16.43 -9.92
C ASP A 41 -3.01 -15.94 -9.69
N PRO A 42 -4.02 -16.84 -9.70
CA PRO A 42 -5.42 -16.45 -9.52
C PRO A 42 -5.75 -15.96 -8.11
N THR A 43 -4.91 -16.24 -7.12
CA THR A 43 -5.10 -15.81 -5.72
C THR A 43 -4.69 -14.35 -5.49
N LEU A 44 -3.95 -13.75 -6.43
CA LEU A 44 -3.43 -12.39 -6.32
C LEU A 44 -4.09 -11.42 -7.32
N LEU A 45 -4.49 -10.26 -6.78
CA LEU A 45 -4.94 -9.14 -7.62
C LEU A 45 -3.80 -8.49 -8.37
N PHE A 46 -2.66 -8.25 -7.73
CA PHE A 46 -1.50 -7.63 -8.37
C PHE A 46 -0.22 -8.31 -7.90
N THR A 47 0.88 -8.08 -8.62
CA THR A 47 2.22 -8.43 -8.16
C THR A 47 2.57 -7.52 -6.98
N VAL A 48 2.58 -8.09 -5.77
CA VAL A 48 2.79 -7.35 -4.49
C VAL A 48 4.23 -7.38 -3.97
N ALA A 49 5.06 -8.26 -4.54
CA ALA A 49 6.45 -8.50 -4.13
C ALA A 49 7.29 -9.08 -5.29
N GLY A 50 8.62 -9.00 -5.14
CA GLY A 50 9.62 -9.52 -6.09
C GLY A 50 9.54 -11.02 -6.34
N MET A 51 9.16 -11.80 -5.33
CA MET A 51 9.04 -13.27 -5.43
C MET A 51 7.85 -13.78 -6.24
N VAL A 52 6.83 -12.94 -6.50
CA VAL A 52 5.57 -13.42 -7.09
C VAL A 52 5.76 -14.10 -8.44
N PRO A 53 6.55 -13.55 -9.39
CA PRO A 53 6.84 -14.23 -10.65
C PRO A 53 7.60 -15.55 -10.48
N PHE A 54 8.31 -15.72 -9.35
CA PHE A 54 9.15 -16.89 -9.06
C PHE A 54 8.48 -17.94 -8.17
N LYS A 55 7.22 -17.72 -7.73
CA LYS A 55 6.47 -18.68 -6.92
C LYS A 55 6.59 -20.13 -7.45
N PRO A 56 6.39 -20.43 -8.75
CA PRO A 56 6.48 -21.80 -9.26
C PRO A 56 7.84 -22.48 -9.03
N TYR A 57 8.91 -21.71 -8.92
CA TYR A 57 10.26 -22.22 -8.65
C TYR A 57 10.43 -22.57 -7.17
N PHE A 58 9.94 -21.71 -6.27
CA PHE A 58 10.01 -21.95 -4.82
C PHE A 58 9.22 -23.19 -4.40
N VAL A 59 8.01 -23.38 -4.94
CA VAL A 59 7.15 -24.52 -4.59
C VAL A 59 7.49 -25.79 -5.38
N GLY A 60 8.44 -25.72 -6.32
CA GLY A 60 8.89 -26.86 -7.13
C GLY A 60 7.92 -27.32 -8.21
N GLU A 61 6.94 -26.50 -8.58
CA GLU A 61 6.06 -26.75 -9.73
C GLU A 61 6.83 -26.70 -11.06
N GLN A 62 7.86 -25.86 -11.13
CA GLN A 62 8.76 -25.74 -12.28
C GLN A 62 10.21 -25.73 -11.81
N PRO A 63 11.14 -26.34 -12.57
CA PRO A 63 12.55 -26.21 -12.26
C PRO A 63 12.99 -24.75 -12.44
N ALA A 64 13.69 -24.21 -11.44
CA ALA A 64 14.32 -22.90 -11.56
C ALA A 64 15.34 -22.96 -12.70
N PRO A 65 15.26 -22.07 -13.69
CA PRO A 65 16.16 -22.13 -14.84
C PRO A 65 17.57 -21.62 -14.50
N TRP A 66 17.73 -20.92 -13.37
CA TRP A 66 18.97 -20.50 -12.73
C TRP A 66 18.82 -20.68 -11.21
N PRO A 67 19.91 -20.98 -10.48
CA PRO A 67 19.84 -21.20 -9.03
C PRO A 67 19.69 -19.91 -8.22
N ARG A 68 20.04 -18.75 -8.81
CA ARG A 68 20.06 -17.43 -8.18
C ARG A 68 19.49 -16.39 -9.13
N ALA A 69 18.67 -15.46 -8.65
CA ALA A 69 18.12 -14.37 -9.46
C ALA A 69 18.16 -13.03 -8.73
N VAL A 70 18.27 -11.93 -9.48
CA VAL A 70 18.13 -10.56 -8.97
C VAL A 70 17.12 -9.79 -9.84
N THR A 71 16.24 -9.01 -9.22
CA THR A 71 15.26 -8.17 -9.93
C THR A 71 15.06 -6.81 -9.25
N VAL A 72 14.56 -5.86 -10.04
CA VAL A 72 13.89 -4.64 -9.56
C VAL A 72 12.43 -4.74 -9.97
N GLN A 73 11.59 -5.28 -9.09
CA GLN A 73 10.21 -5.60 -9.41
C GLN A 73 9.28 -4.41 -9.18
N LYS A 74 8.47 -4.07 -10.18
CA LYS A 74 7.28 -3.22 -10.03
C LYS A 74 6.27 -3.87 -9.10
N CYS A 75 5.84 -3.21 -8.04
CA CYS A 75 4.86 -3.74 -7.10
C CYS A 75 3.64 -2.83 -6.95
N VAL A 76 2.45 -3.42 -6.76
CA VAL A 76 1.23 -2.69 -6.41
C VAL A 76 0.56 -3.28 -5.17
N ARG A 77 0.40 -2.47 -4.12
CA ARG A 77 -0.30 -2.82 -2.85
C ARG A 77 -1.57 -1.99 -2.69
N ALA A 78 -2.60 -2.32 -3.48
CA ALA A 78 -3.88 -1.62 -3.49
C ALA A 78 -5.10 -2.56 -3.38
N GLY A 79 -4.93 -3.77 -2.84
CA GLY A 79 -6.00 -4.74 -2.68
C GLY A 79 -5.53 -6.10 -2.16
N GLY A 80 -6.47 -6.91 -1.67
CA GLY A 80 -6.14 -8.20 -1.03
C GLY A 80 -5.53 -8.00 0.36
N LYS A 81 -4.63 -8.91 0.74
CA LYS A 81 -3.93 -8.90 2.03
C LYS A 81 -3.01 -7.69 2.21
N HIS A 82 -2.26 -7.34 1.15
CA HIS A 82 -1.33 -6.21 1.15
C HIS A 82 -2.01 -4.99 0.51
N ASN A 83 -2.53 -4.09 1.34
CA ASN A 83 -3.31 -2.94 0.88
C ASN A 83 -2.96 -1.66 1.65
N ASP A 84 -2.13 -0.84 1.03
CA ASP A 84 -1.63 0.41 1.60
C ASP A 84 -2.44 1.64 1.14
N LEU A 85 -3.50 1.42 0.35
CA LEU A 85 -4.26 2.48 -0.31
C LEU A 85 -4.69 3.58 0.68
N ASP A 86 -5.22 3.22 1.85
CA ASP A 86 -5.72 4.20 2.81
C ASP A 86 -4.60 4.98 3.53
N GLU A 87 -3.38 4.45 3.58
CA GLU A 87 -2.22 5.09 4.23
C GLU A 87 -1.48 6.06 3.30
N VAL A 88 -1.62 5.89 1.98
CA VAL A 88 -0.99 6.75 0.97
C VAL A 88 -1.32 8.22 1.17
N GLY A 89 -0.26 9.03 1.17
CA GLY A 89 -0.26 10.48 1.35
C GLY A 89 -0.36 10.97 2.79
N ARG A 90 -0.66 10.07 3.75
CA ARG A 90 -0.75 10.39 5.18
C ARG A 90 0.52 10.04 5.95
N THR A 91 1.21 9.00 5.51
CA THR A 91 2.47 8.54 6.10
C THR A 91 3.65 8.97 5.24
N SER A 92 4.85 8.87 5.80
CA SER A 92 6.14 9.17 5.16
C SER A 92 6.65 8.08 4.22
N ARG A 93 6.01 6.90 4.18
CA ARG A 93 6.59 5.68 3.59
C ARG A 93 5.66 4.78 2.78
N HIS A 94 4.34 4.94 2.86
CA HIS A 94 3.41 4.05 2.17
C HIS A 94 3.05 4.57 0.78
N LEU A 95 3.15 3.67 -0.20
CA LEU A 95 2.87 3.90 -1.61
C LEU A 95 1.91 2.81 -2.12
N THR A 96 1.09 3.11 -3.13
CA THR A 96 0.36 2.05 -3.83
C THR A 96 1.22 1.37 -4.86
N PHE A 97 2.04 2.13 -5.60
CA PHE A 97 3.05 1.60 -6.52
C PHE A 97 4.44 1.92 -5.97
N PHE A 98 5.30 0.92 -5.96
CA PHE A 98 6.68 1.07 -5.53
C PHE A 98 7.56 0.02 -6.20
N GLU A 99 8.86 0.13 -6.03
CA GLU A 99 9.83 -0.81 -6.58
C GLU A 99 10.51 -1.62 -5.48
N MET A 100 10.56 -2.93 -5.70
CA MET A 100 11.19 -3.86 -4.77
C MET A 100 12.46 -4.42 -5.39
N LEU A 101 13.60 -4.08 -4.78
CA LEU A 101 14.90 -4.68 -5.06
C LEU A 101 14.94 -6.05 -4.39
N GLY A 102 15.09 -7.13 -5.15
CA GLY A 102 15.08 -8.49 -4.59
C GLY A 102 16.21 -9.36 -5.12
N ASN A 103 16.81 -10.14 -4.21
CA ASN A 103 17.71 -11.23 -4.55
C ASN A 103 17.08 -12.56 -4.08
N PHE A 104 17.18 -13.57 -4.93
CA PHE A 104 16.49 -14.84 -4.76
C PHE A 104 17.46 -16.01 -4.87
N SER A 105 17.28 -17.00 -4.01
CA SER A 105 17.97 -18.29 -4.03
C SER A 105 16.95 -19.40 -4.16
N PHE A 106 17.09 -20.26 -5.17
CA PHE A 106 16.20 -21.39 -5.40
C PHE A 106 16.91 -22.69 -4.98
N GLY A 107 16.93 -22.97 -3.68
CA GLY A 107 17.61 -24.14 -3.13
C GLY A 107 19.13 -24.11 -3.24
N ASP A 108 19.74 -22.93 -3.29
CA ASP A 108 21.19 -22.73 -3.45
C ASP A 108 21.85 -22.25 -2.15
N TYR A 109 21.98 -20.94 -1.93
CA TYR A 109 22.40 -20.36 -0.65
C TYR A 109 21.21 -20.12 0.29
N PHE A 110 21.50 -19.96 1.58
CA PHE A 110 20.49 -19.72 2.62
C PHE A 110 20.90 -18.59 3.56
N LYS A 111 20.52 -18.66 4.86
CA LYS A 111 20.59 -17.54 5.82
C LYS A 111 21.95 -16.83 5.89
N SER A 112 23.05 -17.58 6.06
CA SER A 112 24.39 -16.99 6.27
C SER A 112 24.81 -16.07 5.11
N GLU A 113 24.78 -16.58 3.88
CA GLU A 113 25.07 -15.78 2.68
C GLU A 113 24.04 -14.66 2.46
N ALA A 114 22.74 -14.91 2.72
CA ALA A 114 21.71 -13.89 2.57
C ALA A 114 21.95 -12.67 3.48
N CYS A 115 22.25 -12.91 4.76
CA CYS A 115 22.58 -11.86 5.72
C CYS A 115 23.88 -11.14 5.35
N ALA A 116 24.91 -11.90 4.93
CA ALA A 116 26.19 -11.32 4.52
C ALA A 116 26.06 -10.41 3.28
N PHE A 117 25.35 -10.85 2.24
CA PHE A 117 25.12 -10.04 1.03
C PHE A 117 24.31 -8.78 1.33
N ALA A 118 23.25 -8.90 2.13
CA ALA A 118 22.45 -7.74 2.49
C ALA A 118 23.27 -6.71 3.29
N TRP A 119 24.05 -7.19 4.26
CA TRP A 119 24.92 -6.34 5.08
C TRP A 119 26.02 -5.66 4.27
N GLU A 120 26.72 -6.40 3.40
CA GLU A 120 27.75 -5.86 2.52
C GLU A 120 27.14 -4.78 1.61
N PHE A 121 25.99 -5.06 1.00
CA PHE A 121 25.35 -4.08 0.12
C PHE A 121 24.97 -2.79 0.88
N VAL A 122 24.32 -2.88 2.04
CA VAL A 122 23.91 -1.66 2.78
C VAL A 122 25.09 -0.88 3.35
N THR A 123 26.14 -1.56 3.85
CA THR A 123 27.25 -0.87 4.51
C THR A 123 28.38 -0.48 3.56
N ALA A 124 28.76 -1.34 2.62
CA ALA A 124 29.88 -1.12 1.72
C ALA A 124 29.46 -0.48 0.39
N ASN A 125 28.37 -0.95 -0.23
CA ASN A 125 27.93 -0.43 -1.53
C ASN A 125 27.11 0.86 -1.40
N LEU A 126 26.18 0.91 -0.45
CA LEU A 126 25.37 2.09 -0.17
C LEU A 126 26.03 3.07 0.81
N GLY A 127 27.05 2.62 1.55
CA GLY A 127 27.76 3.48 2.50
C GLY A 127 26.95 3.87 3.74
N LEU A 128 25.92 3.09 4.10
CA LEU A 128 25.12 3.37 5.29
C LEU A 128 25.93 3.09 6.55
N ASP A 129 25.81 3.98 7.53
CA ASP A 129 26.48 3.86 8.83
C ASP A 129 25.98 2.62 9.59
N PRO A 130 26.86 1.62 9.84
CA PRO A 130 26.50 0.42 10.59
C PRO A 130 25.98 0.70 12.01
N GLU A 131 26.37 1.82 12.63
CA GLU A 131 25.93 2.18 13.97
C GLU A 131 24.45 2.62 14.03
N ARG A 132 23.84 2.90 12.87
CA ARG A 132 22.44 3.28 12.74
C ARG A 132 21.55 2.13 12.25
N LEU A 133 22.15 0.99 11.93
CA LEU A 133 21.42 -0.18 11.45
C LEU A 133 20.97 -1.06 12.61
N TRP A 134 19.71 -1.49 12.55
CA TRP A 134 19.09 -2.41 13.50
C TRP A 134 18.59 -3.64 12.76
N ILE A 135 18.61 -4.78 13.44
CA ILE A 135 18.18 -6.05 12.88
C ILE A 135 17.03 -6.61 13.71
N THR A 136 16.01 -7.15 13.04
CA THR A 136 15.01 -7.99 13.68
C THR A 136 15.08 -9.42 13.17
N VAL A 137 14.74 -10.40 14.01
CA VAL A 137 14.62 -11.83 13.66
C VAL A 137 13.38 -12.41 14.32
N HIS A 138 12.88 -13.53 13.80
CA HIS A 138 11.75 -14.22 14.42
C HIS A 138 12.12 -14.79 15.81
N VAL A 139 11.19 -14.75 16.77
CA VAL A 139 11.39 -15.23 18.15
C VAL A 139 11.86 -16.69 18.24
N SER A 140 11.52 -17.50 17.23
CA SER A 140 11.91 -18.91 17.14
C SER A 140 13.17 -19.18 16.30
N ASP A 141 13.82 -18.16 15.74
CA ASP A 141 14.93 -18.32 14.80
C ASP A 141 16.29 -17.98 15.45
N ASP A 142 16.77 -18.90 16.30
CA ASP A 142 18.07 -18.78 16.97
C ASP A 142 19.26 -18.75 15.98
N GLU A 143 19.09 -19.39 14.83
CA GLU A 143 20.11 -19.46 13.78
C GLU A 143 20.34 -18.09 13.15
N ALA A 144 19.26 -17.36 12.81
CA ALA A 144 19.37 -16.02 12.24
C ALA A 144 20.03 -15.04 13.22
N GLU A 145 19.67 -15.08 14.51
CA GLU A 145 20.34 -14.24 15.52
C GLU A 145 21.85 -14.53 15.61
N ALA A 146 22.22 -15.82 15.64
CA ALA A 146 23.62 -16.23 15.72
C ALA A 146 24.41 -15.78 14.49
N ILE A 147 23.85 -15.89 13.28
CA ILE A 147 24.48 -15.41 12.04
C ILE A 147 24.74 -13.90 12.13
N TRP A 148 23.73 -13.11 12.50
CA TRP A 148 23.90 -11.65 12.59
C TRP A 148 24.93 -11.24 13.63
N ARG A 149 24.93 -11.88 14.80
CA ARG A 149 25.85 -11.57 15.90
C ARG A 149 27.27 -12.05 15.62
N ASP A 150 27.43 -13.30 15.21
CA ASP A 150 28.72 -14.01 15.24
C ASP A 150 29.42 -14.00 13.87
N GLU A 151 28.67 -14.06 12.77
CA GLU A 151 29.23 -14.09 11.42
C GLU A 151 29.28 -12.70 10.77
N VAL A 152 28.18 -11.95 10.86
CA VAL A 152 28.10 -10.58 10.32
C VAL A 152 28.73 -9.56 11.27
N GLY A 153 28.62 -9.78 12.58
CA GLY A 153 29.22 -8.93 13.62
C GLY A 153 28.35 -7.76 14.07
N VAL A 154 27.02 -7.86 13.93
CA VAL A 154 26.08 -6.86 14.46
C VAL A 154 26.06 -6.94 16.00
N PRO A 155 26.20 -5.82 16.72
CA PRO A 155 26.12 -5.83 18.18
C PRO A 155 24.79 -6.40 18.69
N ALA A 156 24.85 -7.25 19.71
CA ALA A 156 23.68 -7.98 20.21
C ALA A 156 22.55 -7.06 20.68
N GLU A 157 22.88 -5.86 21.19
CA GLU A 157 21.91 -4.85 21.60
C GLU A 157 21.10 -4.25 20.43
N ARG A 158 21.56 -4.40 19.19
CA ARG A 158 20.87 -3.95 17.96
C ARG A 158 20.16 -5.08 17.23
N ILE A 159 20.13 -6.29 17.79
CA ILE A 159 19.38 -7.42 17.26
C ILE A 159 18.18 -7.68 18.16
N GLN A 160 16.97 -7.61 17.60
CA GLN A 160 15.72 -7.77 18.34
C GLN A 160 14.90 -8.94 17.81
N ARG A 161 14.16 -9.59 18.72
CA ARG A 161 13.29 -10.70 18.37
C ARG A 161 11.83 -10.25 18.34
N LEU A 162 11.15 -10.43 17.21
CA LEU A 162 9.70 -10.21 17.07
C LEU A 162 9.00 -11.51 16.65
N ASP A 163 7.67 -11.54 16.75
CA ASP A 163 6.87 -12.74 16.47
C ASP A 163 6.26 -12.63 15.06
N GLU A 164 4.95 -12.39 14.94
CA GLU A 164 4.24 -12.31 13.65
C GLU A 164 4.84 -11.30 12.66
N GLU A 165 5.48 -10.22 13.14
CA GLU A 165 6.16 -9.24 12.29
C GLU A 165 7.34 -9.86 11.52
N ASN A 166 8.04 -10.82 12.12
CA ASN A 166 9.15 -11.54 11.51
C ASN A 166 8.73 -12.90 10.94
N TYR A 167 7.45 -13.10 10.61
CA TYR A 167 6.97 -14.28 9.90
C TYR A 167 6.26 -13.88 8.60
N TRP A 168 6.96 -14.01 7.48
CA TRP A 168 6.45 -13.55 6.19
C TRP A 168 5.57 -14.60 5.50
N ARG A 169 4.49 -14.13 4.88
CA ARG A 169 3.54 -14.96 4.11
C ARG A 169 3.09 -14.21 2.86
N MET A 170 3.21 -14.85 1.70
CA MET A 170 2.82 -14.28 0.39
C MET A 170 1.37 -13.78 0.38
N ALA A 171 0.44 -14.66 0.72
CA ALA A 171 -0.98 -14.38 0.80
C ALA A 171 -1.60 -15.19 1.96
N ASP A 172 -2.87 -15.60 1.83
CA ASP A 172 -3.49 -16.58 2.72
C ASP A 172 -2.91 -17.99 2.48
N THR A 173 -2.40 -18.23 1.26
CA THR A 173 -1.68 -19.44 0.85
C THR A 173 -0.41 -19.13 0.08
N GLY A 174 0.41 -20.15 -0.16
CA GLY A 174 1.68 -20.07 -0.86
C GLY A 174 2.91 -20.11 0.06
N PRO A 175 4.10 -19.87 -0.48
CA PRO A 175 5.35 -19.98 0.26
C PRO A 175 5.45 -18.95 1.40
N CYS A 176 6.03 -19.39 2.52
CA CYS A 176 6.20 -18.62 3.74
C CYS A 176 7.40 -19.10 4.57
N GLY A 177 7.76 -18.32 5.59
CA GLY A 177 8.84 -18.67 6.53
C GLY A 177 9.18 -17.53 7.48
N PRO A 178 10.06 -17.78 8.47
CA PRO A 178 10.63 -16.71 9.29
C PRO A 178 11.43 -15.75 8.40
N CYS A 179 11.50 -14.49 8.81
CA CYS A 179 12.28 -13.48 8.13
C CYS A 179 13.11 -12.66 9.11
N SER A 180 14.11 -11.98 8.57
CA SER A 180 14.92 -11.01 9.27
C SER A 180 14.87 -9.68 8.53
N GLU A 181 14.74 -8.57 9.24
CA GLU A 181 14.61 -7.26 8.62
C GLU A 181 15.73 -6.33 9.07
N ILE A 182 16.16 -5.46 8.15
CA ILE A 182 17.14 -4.39 8.39
C ILE A 182 16.39 -3.07 8.49
N PHE A 183 16.63 -2.35 9.58
CA PHE A 183 16.05 -1.05 9.88
C PHE A 183 17.12 0.04 9.93
N TRP A 184 16.74 1.22 9.48
CA TRP A 184 17.52 2.45 9.62
C TRP A 184 16.98 3.31 10.75
N ASP A 185 17.84 3.69 11.70
CA ASP A 185 17.53 4.68 12.74
C ASP A 185 17.69 6.10 12.21
N LYS A 186 16.58 6.81 11.96
CA LYS A 186 16.55 8.22 11.55
C LYS A 186 17.01 9.20 12.64
N GLY A 187 17.03 8.76 13.90
CA GLY A 187 17.50 9.53 15.04
C GLY A 187 16.40 10.07 15.96
N PRO A 188 16.78 10.65 17.11
CA PRO A 188 15.87 11.04 18.19
C PRO A 188 14.74 12.01 17.81
N ASP A 189 14.89 12.80 16.75
CA ASP A 189 13.86 13.75 16.31
C ASP A 189 12.60 13.06 15.79
N PHE A 190 12.67 11.76 15.48
CA PHE A 190 11.57 10.98 14.88
C PHE A 190 10.85 10.05 15.85
N GLY A 191 11.23 10.05 17.14
CA GLY A 191 10.53 9.26 18.15
C GLY A 191 11.45 8.64 19.20
N GLU A 192 10.82 7.84 20.07
CA GLU A 192 11.51 7.15 21.15
C GLU A 192 12.56 6.17 20.61
N ASP A 193 13.63 5.98 21.39
CA ASP A 193 14.68 4.98 21.14
C ASP A 193 14.21 3.57 21.53
N GLY A 194 15.10 2.59 21.39
CA GLY A 194 14.86 1.20 21.79
C GLY A 194 14.68 0.25 20.63
N GLY A 195 15.12 0.62 19.42
CA GLY A 195 15.05 -0.21 18.23
C GLY A 195 13.63 -0.42 17.69
N PRO A 196 13.49 -1.18 16.60
CA PRO A 196 12.20 -1.46 15.95
C PRO A 196 11.11 -2.03 16.87
N ALA A 197 11.48 -2.78 17.91
CA ALA A 197 10.53 -3.42 18.83
C ALA A 197 9.86 -2.47 19.82
N HIS A 198 10.53 -1.37 20.18
CA HIS A 198 10.14 -0.52 21.31
C HIS A 198 10.16 0.98 21.02
N GLY A 199 10.84 1.39 19.95
CA GLY A 199 10.95 2.79 19.54
C GLY A 199 9.79 3.26 18.67
N GLY A 200 9.95 4.46 18.10
CA GLY A 200 8.95 5.02 17.20
C GLY A 200 9.02 4.47 15.77
N ASP A 201 7.87 4.09 15.20
CA ASP A 201 7.74 3.63 13.81
C ASP A 201 8.20 4.64 12.75
N GLU A 202 8.25 5.93 13.09
CA GLU A 202 8.79 6.98 12.20
C GLU A 202 10.30 7.18 12.36
N ARG A 203 10.91 6.63 13.43
CA ARG A 203 12.35 6.65 13.69
C ARG A 203 13.05 5.44 13.08
N PHE A 204 12.53 4.24 13.33
CA PHE A 204 13.11 3.00 12.82
C PHE A 204 12.37 2.57 11.54
N ILE A 205 12.97 2.86 10.39
CA ILE A 205 12.36 2.57 9.09
C ILE A 205 12.94 1.26 8.54
N GLU A 206 12.07 0.29 8.27
CA GLU A 206 12.41 -0.95 7.57
C GLU A 206 12.86 -0.63 6.14
N ILE A 207 14.10 -0.98 5.81
CA ILE A 207 14.70 -0.77 4.47
C ILE A 207 14.85 -2.05 3.67
N TRP A 208 14.92 -3.22 4.32
CA TRP A 208 15.09 -4.51 3.65
C TRP A 208 14.57 -5.68 4.49
N ASN A 209 13.77 -6.55 3.89
CA ASN A 209 13.32 -7.80 4.49
C ASN A 209 13.99 -9.02 3.80
N LEU A 210 14.52 -9.95 4.60
CA LEU A 210 15.15 -11.21 4.20
C LEU A 210 14.28 -12.39 4.66
N VAL A 211 13.53 -12.99 3.75
CA VAL A 211 12.64 -14.12 4.03
C VAL A 211 13.37 -15.44 3.81
N PHE A 212 13.38 -16.27 4.85
CA PHE A 212 13.96 -17.60 4.83
C PHE A 212 12.85 -18.60 4.51
N MET A 213 12.52 -18.72 3.21
CA MET A 213 11.42 -19.56 2.75
C MET A 213 11.69 -21.03 3.06
N GLN A 214 10.81 -21.61 3.88
CA GLN A 214 10.93 -23.00 4.35
C GLN A 214 9.64 -23.79 4.16
N PHE A 215 8.51 -23.12 4.06
CA PHE A 215 7.20 -23.75 4.07
C PHE A 215 6.29 -23.22 2.97
N GLU A 216 5.25 -23.99 2.65
CA GLU A 216 4.10 -23.57 1.87
C GLU A 216 2.84 -23.77 2.71
N GLN A 217 2.00 -22.74 2.75
CA GLN A 217 0.71 -22.77 3.41
C GLN A 217 -0.40 -23.08 2.39
N HIS A 218 -1.23 -24.07 2.71
CA HIS A 218 -2.33 -24.54 1.87
C HIS A 218 -3.69 -23.98 2.31
N ASP A 219 -4.69 -24.08 1.43
CA ASP A 219 -6.04 -23.52 1.65
C ASP A 219 -6.76 -24.16 2.86
N ASP A 220 -6.40 -25.39 3.21
CA ASP A 220 -6.95 -26.11 4.38
C ASP A 220 -6.27 -25.72 5.71
N GLY A 221 -5.32 -24.78 5.65
CA GLY A 221 -4.53 -24.32 6.78
C GLY A 221 -3.35 -25.22 7.14
N SER A 222 -3.15 -26.33 6.40
CA SER A 222 -1.96 -27.17 6.56
C SER A 222 -0.72 -26.46 6.01
N MET A 223 0.44 -26.88 6.52
CA MET A 223 1.74 -26.31 6.14
C MET A 223 2.71 -27.44 5.82
N THR A 224 3.33 -27.38 4.65
CA THR A 224 4.30 -28.38 4.18
C THR A 224 5.66 -27.74 3.98
N SER A 225 6.74 -28.50 4.15
CA SER A 225 8.08 -28.03 3.78
C SER A 225 8.20 -27.83 2.28
N LEU A 226 8.88 -26.76 1.87
CA LEU A 226 9.28 -26.57 0.47
C LEU A 226 10.26 -27.66 0.03
N PRO A 227 10.37 -27.94 -1.28
CA PRO A 227 11.31 -28.94 -1.81
C PRO A 227 12.76 -28.65 -1.43
N ALA A 228 13.12 -27.38 -1.34
CA ALA A 228 14.41 -26.91 -0.83
C ALA A 228 14.24 -25.56 -0.10
N PRO A 229 14.89 -25.35 1.07
CA PRO A 229 14.96 -24.03 1.68
C PRO A 229 15.52 -23.01 0.70
N SER A 230 14.90 -21.83 0.66
CA SER A 230 15.13 -20.83 -0.38
C SER A 230 15.16 -19.42 0.22
N ILE A 231 15.73 -18.47 -0.52
CA ILE A 231 15.79 -17.06 -0.09
C ILE A 231 14.92 -16.22 -1.02
N ASP A 232 14.13 -15.36 -0.39
CA ASP A 232 13.43 -14.24 -1.00
C ASP A 232 13.79 -12.98 -0.21
N THR A 233 14.21 -11.92 -0.88
CA THR A 233 14.41 -10.63 -0.23
C THR A 233 13.65 -9.54 -0.94
N GLY A 234 13.32 -8.49 -0.20
CA GLY A 234 12.66 -7.30 -0.73
C GLY A 234 13.12 -6.04 -0.01
N ALA A 235 13.78 -5.16 -0.74
CA ALA A 235 14.18 -3.83 -0.29
C ALA A 235 13.35 -2.78 -1.05
N GLY A 236 12.68 -1.89 -0.32
CA GLY A 236 11.88 -0.82 -0.93
C GLY A 236 12.78 0.29 -1.47
N LEU A 237 12.85 0.44 -2.80
CA LEU A 237 13.75 1.40 -3.45
C LEU A 237 13.52 2.82 -2.93
N GLU A 238 12.27 3.27 -2.86
CA GLU A 238 11.96 4.63 -2.43
C GLU A 238 12.29 4.90 -0.96
N ARG A 239 12.23 3.87 -0.10
CA ARG A 239 12.67 3.98 1.29
C ARG A 239 14.18 4.11 1.37
N ILE A 240 14.92 3.28 0.63
CA ILE A 240 16.38 3.37 0.54
C ILE A 240 16.80 4.74 0.01
N LEU A 241 16.14 5.25 -1.02
CA LEU A 241 16.41 6.59 -1.56
C LEU A 241 16.18 7.68 -0.51
N SER A 242 15.12 7.63 0.28
CA SER A 242 14.92 8.62 1.35
C SER A 242 16.08 8.62 2.36
N VAL A 243 16.66 7.45 2.65
CA VAL A 243 17.82 7.33 3.54
C VAL A 243 19.08 7.90 2.89
N LEU A 244 19.36 7.53 1.64
CA LEU A 244 20.55 7.97 0.90
C LEU A 244 20.54 9.48 0.60
N GLU A 245 19.37 10.03 0.28
CA GLU A 245 19.18 11.46 0.04
C GLU A 245 19.15 12.26 1.35
N GLY A 246 19.05 11.59 2.51
CA GLY A 246 19.00 12.24 3.82
C GLY A 246 17.70 13.03 4.05
N VAL A 247 16.60 12.58 3.46
CA VAL A 247 15.27 13.20 3.55
C VAL A 247 14.34 12.37 4.43
N ASP A 248 13.31 13.02 4.98
CA ASP A 248 12.50 12.40 6.03
C ASP A 248 11.43 11.45 5.51
N SER A 249 11.19 11.47 4.20
CA SER A 249 10.01 10.90 3.59
C SER A 249 10.27 10.52 2.14
N VAL A 250 9.61 9.45 1.67
CA VAL A 250 9.66 9.04 0.25
C VAL A 250 9.17 10.16 -0.69
N TRP A 251 8.27 11.02 -0.19
CA TRP A 251 7.73 12.16 -0.94
C TRP A 251 8.77 13.23 -1.30
N GLU A 252 9.92 13.23 -0.63
CA GLU A 252 10.99 14.21 -0.84
C GLU A 252 12.10 13.68 -1.76
N THR A 253 12.08 12.38 -2.07
CA THR A 253 13.01 11.76 -3.03
C THR A 253 12.92 12.43 -4.41
N GLU A 254 13.99 12.36 -5.19
CA GLU A 254 14.09 13.03 -6.49
C GLU A 254 12.88 12.80 -7.41
N GLU A 255 12.46 11.54 -7.58
CA GLU A 255 11.34 11.18 -8.46
C GLU A 255 10.01 11.78 -7.99
N PHE A 256 9.72 11.71 -6.69
CA PHE A 256 8.49 12.28 -6.12
C PHE A 256 8.53 13.80 -6.08
N SER A 257 9.66 14.41 -5.75
CA SER A 257 9.84 15.87 -5.75
C SER A 257 9.57 16.46 -7.14
N ARG A 258 10.00 15.78 -8.22
CA ARG A 258 9.68 16.18 -9.60
C ARG A 258 8.18 16.08 -9.91
N LEU A 259 7.52 14.98 -9.52
CA LEU A 259 6.08 14.82 -9.71
C LEU A 259 5.27 15.84 -8.90
N LEU A 260 5.64 16.09 -7.66
CA LEU A 260 4.99 17.07 -6.78
C LEU A 260 5.19 18.50 -7.30
N GLY A 261 6.38 18.82 -7.83
CA GLY A 261 6.64 20.07 -8.53
C GLY A 261 5.70 20.26 -9.72
N ARG A 262 5.58 19.24 -10.59
CA ARG A 262 4.66 19.27 -11.74
C ARG A 262 3.20 19.41 -11.32
N ILE A 263 2.77 18.72 -10.26
CA ILE A 263 1.44 18.89 -9.69
C ILE A 263 1.24 20.31 -9.17
N GLY A 264 2.25 20.90 -8.54
CA GLY A 264 2.18 22.27 -8.05
C GLY A 264 2.01 23.30 -9.16
N GLU A 265 2.71 23.13 -10.28
CA GLU A 265 2.54 23.94 -11.50
C GLU A 265 1.12 23.82 -12.07
N LEU A 266 0.64 22.59 -12.23
CA LEU A 266 -0.68 22.31 -12.83
C LEU A 266 -1.84 22.76 -11.93
N SER A 267 -1.65 22.71 -10.62
CA SER A 267 -2.69 23.09 -9.65
C SER A 267 -2.63 24.55 -9.20
N GLY A 268 -1.50 25.23 -9.42
CA GLY A 268 -1.24 26.56 -8.86
C GLY A 268 -1.02 26.56 -7.34
N VAL A 269 -0.82 25.38 -6.74
CA VAL A 269 -0.58 25.21 -5.30
C VAL A 269 0.79 24.58 -5.11
N PRO A 270 1.82 25.31 -4.65
CA PRO A 270 3.14 24.73 -4.39
C PRO A 270 3.10 23.63 -3.31
N HIS A 271 3.98 22.63 -3.40
CA HIS A 271 4.16 21.66 -2.31
C HIS A 271 4.71 22.35 -1.06
N GLY A 272 4.25 21.93 0.12
CA GLY A 272 4.60 22.57 1.40
C GLY A 272 3.69 23.75 1.76
N SER A 273 2.64 24.02 0.97
CA SER A 273 1.71 25.12 1.26
C SER A 273 0.84 24.87 2.49
N SER A 274 0.47 23.62 2.75
CA SER A 274 -0.26 23.17 3.95
C SER A 274 -0.34 21.64 4.02
N ASP A 275 -0.43 21.07 5.21
CA ASP A 275 -0.61 19.61 5.40
C ASP A 275 -1.75 19.03 4.54
N ARG A 276 -2.88 19.75 4.46
CA ARG A 276 -4.06 19.26 3.72
C ARG A 276 -3.83 19.22 2.22
N THR A 277 -3.17 20.25 1.67
CA THR A 277 -2.83 20.30 0.25
C THR A 277 -1.75 19.27 -0.07
N ASP A 278 -0.77 19.12 0.81
CA ASP A 278 0.36 18.21 0.63
C ASP A 278 -0.11 16.75 0.60
N VAL A 279 -1.02 16.35 1.49
CA VAL A 279 -1.67 15.04 1.44
C VAL A 279 -2.34 14.79 0.08
N SER A 280 -3.02 15.80 -0.47
CA SER A 280 -3.71 15.67 -1.76
C SER A 280 -2.73 15.55 -2.93
N GLN A 281 -1.63 16.30 -2.90
CA GLN A 281 -0.57 16.21 -3.90
C GLN A 281 0.17 14.87 -3.85
N ARG A 282 0.49 14.37 -2.66
CA ARG A 282 1.13 13.06 -2.45
C ARG A 282 0.25 11.92 -2.98
N ILE A 283 -1.04 11.93 -2.66
CA ILE A 283 -2.00 10.95 -3.21
C ILE A 283 -2.05 11.04 -4.74
N LEU A 284 -2.07 12.25 -5.30
CA LEU A 284 -2.12 12.44 -6.74
C LEU A 284 -0.84 11.95 -7.44
N ALA A 285 0.34 12.21 -6.87
CA ALA A 285 1.63 11.76 -7.38
C ALA A 285 1.73 10.22 -7.40
N ASP A 286 1.45 9.57 -6.27
CA ASP A 286 1.45 8.11 -6.15
C ASP A 286 0.44 7.47 -7.11
N HIS A 287 -0.80 7.96 -7.12
CA HIS A 287 -1.84 7.37 -7.96
C HIS A 287 -1.61 7.61 -9.46
N ALA A 288 -0.87 8.65 -9.84
CA ALA A 288 -0.41 8.84 -11.21
C ALA A 288 0.60 7.75 -11.63
N ARG A 289 1.58 7.41 -10.78
CA ARG A 289 2.50 6.29 -11.02
C ARG A 289 1.70 4.99 -11.16
N SER A 290 0.91 4.63 -10.16
CA SER A 290 0.15 3.37 -10.12
C SER A 290 -0.78 3.20 -11.31
N SER A 291 -1.54 4.25 -11.66
CA SER A 291 -2.46 4.16 -12.79
C SER A 291 -1.71 4.02 -14.12
N THR A 292 -0.59 4.73 -14.28
CA THR A 292 0.25 4.67 -15.50
C THR A 292 0.80 3.27 -15.72
N PHE A 293 1.43 2.68 -14.70
CA PHE A 293 1.99 1.33 -14.80
C PHE A 293 0.93 0.25 -14.95
N LEU A 294 -0.18 0.32 -14.21
CA LEU A 294 -1.27 -0.66 -14.33
C LEU A 294 -1.88 -0.68 -15.74
N ILE A 295 -2.10 0.49 -16.35
CA ILE A 295 -2.63 0.58 -17.71
C ILE A 295 -1.60 0.10 -18.73
N SER A 296 -0.31 0.44 -18.54
CA SER A 296 0.76 -0.05 -19.40
C SER A 296 0.89 -1.57 -19.39
N ASP A 297 0.68 -2.20 -18.23
CA ASP A 297 0.69 -3.67 -18.09
C ASP A 297 -0.64 -4.33 -18.52
N GLY A 298 -1.61 -3.54 -19.03
CA GLY A 298 -2.83 -4.03 -19.68
C GLY A 298 -4.10 -4.00 -18.82
N VAL A 299 -4.08 -3.39 -17.64
CA VAL A 299 -5.29 -3.23 -16.81
C VAL A 299 -6.14 -2.09 -17.34
N PHE A 300 -7.43 -2.35 -17.59
CA PHE A 300 -8.37 -1.34 -18.08
C PHE A 300 -9.40 -0.94 -17.00
N PRO A 301 -9.74 0.35 -16.83
CA PRO A 301 -10.74 0.78 -15.84
C PRO A 301 -12.11 0.13 -16.07
N SER A 302 -12.60 -0.63 -15.08
CA SER A 302 -13.84 -1.40 -15.15
C SER A 302 -14.62 -1.37 -13.83
N ASN A 303 -15.72 -2.12 -13.74
CA ASN A 303 -16.50 -2.25 -12.50
C ASN A 303 -16.20 -3.55 -11.73
N GLU A 304 -15.23 -4.35 -12.19
CA GLU A 304 -14.94 -5.67 -11.65
C GLU A 304 -13.42 -5.86 -11.50
N ASP A 305 -13.01 -6.67 -10.52
CA ASP A 305 -11.63 -7.12 -10.28
C ASP A 305 -10.56 -6.00 -10.33
N ARG A 306 -9.43 -6.26 -11.01
CA ARG A 306 -8.30 -5.33 -11.17
C ARG A 306 -8.73 -3.99 -11.77
N GLY A 307 -9.66 -4.03 -12.73
CA GLY A 307 -10.19 -2.84 -13.39
C GLY A 307 -10.99 -1.95 -12.44
N TYR A 308 -11.67 -2.53 -11.45
CA TYR A 308 -12.33 -1.76 -10.38
C TYR A 308 -11.34 -1.08 -9.44
N VAL A 309 -10.25 -1.77 -9.07
CA VAL A 309 -9.19 -1.18 -8.23
C VAL A 309 -8.53 -0.01 -8.96
N LEU A 310 -8.13 -0.21 -10.23
CA LEU A 310 -7.58 0.87 -11.07
C LEU A 310 -8.55 2.04 -11.16
N ARG A 311 -9.84 1.79 -11.44
CA ARG A 311 -10.87 2.84 -11.46
C ARG A 311 -10.94 3.61 -10.14
N ARG A 312 -10.84 2.92 -8.98
CA ARG A 312 -10.83 3.59 -7.66
C ARG A 312 -9.61 4.48 -7.46
N ILE A 313 -8.41 4.01 -7.85
CA ILE A 313 -7.16 4.78 -7.77
C ILE A 313 -7.29 6.05 -8.61
N ILE A 314 -7.67 5.93 -9.89
CA ILE A 314 -7.86 7.07 -10.80
C ILE A 314 -8.85 8.09 -10.21
N ARG A 315 -10.03 7.62 -9.78
CA ARG A 315 -11.06 8.50 -9.23
C ARG A 315 -10.63 9.19 -7.94
N ARG A 316 -9.86 8.50 -7.09
CA ARG A 316 -9.30 9.13 -5.89
C ARG A 316 -8.30 10.22 -6.27
N ALA A 317 -7.41 9.98 -7.23
CA ALA A 317 -6.49 10.99 -7.74
C ALA A 317 -7.24 12.22 -8.27
N VAL A 318 -8.22 12.03 -9.16
CA VAL A 318 -9.03 13.12 -9.74
C VAL A 318 -9.81 13.89 -8.67
N ARG A 319 -10.33 13.21 -7.64
CA ARG A 319 -10.96 13.88 -6.50
C ARG A 319 -9.97 14.76 -5.74
N HIS A 320 -8.74 14.30 -5.52
CA HIS A 320 -7.72 15.11 -4.85
C HIS A 320 -7.24 16.29 -5.71
N ALA A 321 -7.16 16.13 -7.03
CA ALA A 321 -6.95 17.26 -7.94
C ALA A 321 -8.09 18.29 -7.83
N TRP A 322 -9.34 17.84 -7.77
CA TRP A 322 -10.49 18.72 -7.55
C TRP A 322 -10.41 19.47 -6.21
N LEU A 323 -9.99 18.80 -5.13
CA LEU A 323 -9.80 19.43 -3.82
C LEU A 323 -8.67 20.48 -3.80
N LEU A 324 -7.71 20.37 -4.72
CA LEU A 324 -6.68 21.40 -4.96
C LEU A 324 -7.20 22.56 -5.82
N GLY A 325 -8.45 22.53 -6.28
CA GLY A 325 -9.07 23.57 -7.11
C GLY A 325 -8.92 23.34 -8.61
N VAL A 326 -8.35 22.22 -9.05
CA VAL A 326 -8.08 21.95 -10.47
C VAL A 326 -9.36 21.58 -11.21
N GLN A 327 -9.80 22.44 -12.13
CA GLN A 327 -11.02 22.25 -12.92
C GLN A 327 -10.81 21.47 -14.22
N ASP A 328 -9.64 21.62 -14.83
CA ASP A 328 -9.27 20.97 -16.09
C ASP A 328 -8.66 19.58 -15.86
N PRO A 329 -8.68 18.69 -16.87
CA PRO A 329 -8.02 17.38 -16.79
C PRO A 329 -6.53 17.52 -16.46
N ILE A 330 -6.04 16.66 -15.54
CA ILE A 330 -4.66 16.70 -15.06
C ILE A 330 -3.93 15.37 -15.24
N MET A 331 -4.65 14.24 -15.23
CA MET A 331 -4.04 12.91 -15.29
C MET A 331 -3.21 12.71 -16.57
N PRO A 332 -3.63 13.15 -17.78
CA PRO A 332 -2.81 13.01 -18.99
C PRO A 332 -1.43 13.68 -18.85
N GLU A 333 -1.39 14.88 -18.27
CA GLU A 333 -0.15 15.63 -18.03
C GLU A 333 0.74 14.94 -16.99
N LEU A 334 0.14 14.26 -16.01
CA LEU A 334 0.88 13.46 -15.03
C LEU A 334 1.42 12.17 -15.64
N VAL A 335 0.74 11.58 -16.65
CA VAL A 335 1.31 10.46 -17.42
C VAL A 335 2.60 10.89 -18.11
N ASP A 336 2.60 12.05 -18.77
CA ASP A 336 3.82 12.56 -19.41
C ASP A 336 4.96 12.73 -18.41
N ALA A 337 4.66 13.26 -17.22
CA ALA A 337 5.64 13.43 -16.17
C ALA A 337 6.17 12.08 -15.66
N VAL A 338 5.31 11.09 -15.40
CA VAL A 338 5.72 9.75 -14.98
C VAL A 338 6.59 9.09 -16.04
N VAL A 339 6.22 9.15 -17.33
CA VAL A 339 7.03 8.59 -18.42
C VAL A 339 8.36 9.34 -18.57
N GLY A 340 8.38 10.66 -18.40
CA GLY A 340 9.62 11.44 -18.41
C GLY A 340 10.58 11.12 -17.27
N ILE A 341 10.07 10.64 -16.12
CA ILE A 341 10.88 10.28 -14.94
C ILE A 341 11.33 8.82 -14.99
N MET A 342 10.44 7.90 -15.38
CA MET A 342 10.64 6.45 -15.23
C MET A 342 10.74 5.69 -16.55
N GLY A 343 10.51 6.35 -17.70
CA GLY A 343 10.41 5.69 -19.01
C GLY A 343 11.71 5.02 -19.47
N SER A 344 12.87 5.56 -19.10
CA SER A 344 14.17 4.97 -19.43
C SER A 344 14.41 3.64 -18.72
N ASP A 345 13.88 3.49 -17.50
CA ASP A 345 14.00 2.27 -16.69
C ASP A 345 12.95 1.23 -17.09
N TYR A 346 11.81 1.69 -17.60
CA TYR A 346 10.69 0.87 -18.04
C TYR A 346 10.28 1.22 -19.49
N PRO A 347 11.01 0.73 -20.50
CA PRO A 347 10.76 1.08 -21.90
C PRO A 347 9.36 0.72 -22.42
N GLU A 348 8.65 -0.19 -21.76
CA GLU A 348 7.24 -0.46 -22.04
C GLU A 348 6.34 0.76 -21.78
N LEU A 349 6.68 1.61 -20.81
CA LEU A 349 5.93 2.84 -20.55
C LEU A 349 6.02 3.80 -21.73
N GLU A 350 7.21 3.97 -22.32
CA GLU A 350 7.41 4.82 -23.50
C GLU A 350 6.63 4.26 -24.70
N ARG A 351 6.70 2.94 -24.93
CA ARG A 351 5.95 2.28 -26.00
C ARG A 351 4.44 2.45 -25.86
N ASN A 352 3.93 2.40 -24.62
CA ASN A 352 2.51 2.46 -24.32
C ASN A 352 2.00 3.88 -23.98
N HIS A 353 2.87 4.89 -24.01
CA HIS A 353 2.59 6.25 -23.53
C HIS A 353 1.28 6.84 -24.09
N ALA A 354 1.13 6.83 -25.42
CA ALA A 354 -0.06 7.37 -26.08
C ALA A 354 -1.35 6.63 -25.68
N TYR A 355 -1.28 5.31 -25.49
CA TYR A 355 -2.40 4.49 -25.05
C TYR A 355 -2.78 4.82 -23.61
N VAL A 356 -1.81 4.85 -22.70
CA VAL A 356 -2.04 5.15 -21.28
C VAL A 356 -2.64 6.55 -21.10
N ARG A 357 -2.10 7.54 -21.82
CA ARG A 357 -2.60 8.92 -21.81
C ARG A 357 -4.07 9.00 -22.23
N ASP A 358 -4.47 8.35 -23.32
CA ASP A 358 -5.86 8.34 -23.82
C ASP A 358 -6.82 7.62 -22.86
N VAL A 359 -6.41 6.52 -22.23
CA VAL A 359 -7.25 5.82 -21.24
C VAL A 359 -7.52 6.71 -20.03
N LEU A 360 -6.49 7.40 -19.51
CA LEU A 360 -6.62 8.27 -18.34
C LEU A 360 -7.43 9.53 -18.64
N ASP A 361 -7.23 10.14 -19.81
CA ASP A 361 -8.03 11.29 -20.26
C ASP A 361 -9.54 10.96 -20.26
N ARG A 362 -9.91 9.82 -20.87
CA ARG A 362 -11.31 9.40 -20.97
C ARG A 362 -11.94 9.07 -19.62
N GLU A 363 -11.24 8.35 -18.73
CA GLU A 363 -11.79 8.02 -17.40
C GLU A 363 -11.86 9.27 -16.51
N GLU A 364 -10.89 10.19 -16.58
CA GLU A 364 -10.94 11.46 -15.86
C GLU A 364 -12.09 12.33 -16.35
N ALA A 365 -12.24 12.54 -17.66
CA ALA A 365 -13.30 13.36 -18.23
C ALA A 365 -14.70 12.87 -17.80
N ARG A 366 -14.92 11.55 -17.90
CA ARG A 366 -16.18 10.91 -17.46
C ARG A 366 -16.41 11.09 -15.95
N PHE A 367 -15.37 10.94 -15.14
CA PHE A 367 -15.52 11.07 -13.70
C PHE A 367 -15.71 12.51 -13.25
N ARG A 368 -15.09 13.50 -13.91
CA ARG A 368 -15.30 14.93 -13.63
C ARG A 368 -16.74 15.35 -13.87
N GLU A 369 -17.39 14.86 -14.93
CA GLU A 369 -18.83 15.07 -15.14
C GLU A 369 -19.67 14.52 -13.98
N THR A 370 -19.28 13.34 -13.48
CA THR A 370 -19.92 12.72 -12.31
C THR A 370 -19.68 13.51 -11.02
N LEU A 371 -18.47 14.04 -10.81
CA LEU A 371 -18.13 14.87 -9.65
C LEU A 371 -18.94 16.17 -9.64
N ARG A 372 -19.03 16.87 -10.78
CA ARG A 372 -19.84 18.10 -10.90
C ARG A 372 -21.30 17.84 -10.53
N THR A 373 -21.87 16.77 -11.06
CA THR A 373 -23.26 16.38 -10.77
C THR A 373 -23.43 15.98 -9.30
N GLY A 374 -22.48 15.23 -8.73
CA GLY A 374 -22.52 14.82 -7.33
C GLY A 374 -22.36 15.98 -6.35
N LEU A 375 -21.54 16.97 -6.65
CA LEU A 375 -21.40 18.18 -5.84
C LEU A 375 -22.68 19.03 -5.88
N ALA A 376 -23.31 19.19 -7.05
CA ALA A 376 -24.61 19.86 -7.12
C ALA A 376 -25.67 19.17 -6.23
N ILE A 377 -25.70 17.82 -6.22
CA ILE A 377 -26.60 17.05 -5.33
C ILE A 377 -26.25 17.26 -3.86
N LEU A 378 -24.97 17.37 -3.52
CA LEU A 378 -24.52 17.62 -2.15
C LEU A 378 -24.88 19.05 -1.70
N ASP A 379 -24.66 20.05 -2.54
CA ASP A 379 -24.96 21.44 -2.27
C ASP A 379 -26.47 21.64 -2.07
N ASP A 380 -27.32 21.09 -2.96
CA ASP A 380 -28.78 21.09 -2.81
C ASP A 380 -29.23 20.45 -1.49
N ALA A 381 -28.54 19.39 -1.05
CA ALA A 381 -28.85 18.71 0.20
C ALA A 381 -28.37 19.48 1.43
N LEU A 382 -27.26 20.23 1.32
CA LEU A 382 -26.74 21.07 2.38
C LEU A 382 -27.59 22.33 2.59
N ASP A 383 -28.13 22.91 1.51
CA ASP A 383 -29.08 24.04 1.58
C ASP A 383 -30.34 23.70 2.40
N GLY A 384 -30.72 22.43 2.44
CA GLY A 384 -31.82 21.92 3.26
C GLY A 384 -31.47 21.64 4.73
N VAL A 385 -30.18 21.73 5.11
CA VAL A 385 -29.69 21.34 6.44
C VAL A 385 -29.16 22.57 7.17
N GLY A 386 -29.87 22.98 8.23
CA GLY A 386 -29.45 24.10 9.08
C GLY A 386 -28.09 23.88 9.75
N GLU A 387 -27.49 24.97 10.25
CA GLU A 387 -26.16 24.96 10.84
C GLU A 387 -26.02 23.92 11.97
N GLY A 388 -25.07 22.97 11.82
CA GLY A 388 -24.88 21.85 12.75
C GLY A 388 -25.80 20.64 12.54
N GLY A 389 -26.66 20.68 11.53
CA GLY A 389 -27.50 19.56 11.11
C GLY A 389 -26.69 18.43 10.46
N ARG A 390 -27.31 17.25 10.37
CA ARG A 390 -26.72 16.05 9.78
C ARG A 390 -27.40 15.75 8.45
N LEU A 391 -26.61 15.40 7.44
CA LEU A 391 -27.12 14.86 6.19
C LEU A 391 -27.79 13.51 6.42
N ASP A 392 -28.89 13.27 5.73
CA ASP A 392 -29.57 11.98 5.75
C ASP A 392 -28.67 10.88 5.16
N GLY A 393 -28.75 9.68 5.73
CA GLY A 393 -28.07 8.49 5.21
C GLY A 393 -28.48 8.18 3.77
N ASP A 394 -29.70 8.53 3.37
CA ASP A 394 -30.17 8.35 1.99
C ASP A 394 -29.43 9.26 0.99
N VAL A 395 -29.08 10.49 1.40
CA VAL A 395 -28.26 11.41 0.59
C VAL A 395 -26.83 10.89 0.50
N ALA A 396 -26.25 10.43 1.63
CA ALA A 396 -24.93 9.83 1.64
C ALA A 396 -24.86 8.56 0.76
N PHE A 397 -25.90 7.72 0.79
CA PHE A 397 -26.01 6.55 -0.07
C PHE A 397 -26.17 6.92 -1.55
N LYS A 398 -26.97 7.95 -1.85
CA LYS A 398 -27.14 8.48 -3.22
C LYS A 398 -25.82 9.02 -3.76
N LEU A 399 -25.07 9.78 -2.97
CA LEU A 399 -23.75 10.30 -3.33
C LEU A 399 -22.72 9.18 -3.50
N ALA A 400 -22.65 8.22 -2.57
CA ALA A 400 -21.76 7.07 -2.67
C ALA A 400 -22.04 6.24 -3.93
N ARG A 401 -23.33 5.99 -4.24
CA ARG A 401 -23.74 5.30 -5.46
C ARG A 401 -23.43 6.10 -6.73
N HIS A 402 -23.66 7.41 -6.70
CA HIS A 402 -23.50 8.29 -7.84
C HIS A 402 -22.02 8.52 -8.18
N LEU A 403 -21.23 8.91 -7.17
CA LEU A 403 -19.79 9.13 -7.31
C LEU A 403 -19.03 7.81 -7.51
N ARG A 404 -19.57 6.68 -7.03
CA ARG A 404 -18.86 5.39 -6.90
C ARG A 404 -17.48 5.55 -6.24
N VAL A 405 -17.34 6.59 -5.42
CA VAL A 405 -16.23 6.78 -4.51
C VAL A 405 -16.57 5.89 -3.32
N PRO A 406 -15.67 4.99 -2.89
CA PRO A 406 -15.94 4.18 -1.71
C PRO A 406 -16.30 5.09 -0.53
N PRO A 407 -17.23 4.70 0.36
CA PRO A 407 -17.35 5.39 1.63
C PRO A 407 -15.96 5.36 2.26
N GLY A 408 -15.37 6.53 2.50
CA GLY A 408 -14.13 6.58 3.24
C GLY A 408 -14.35 5.83 4.55
N THR A 409 -13.48 4.88 4.87
CA THR A 409 -13.33 4.29 6.21
C THR A 409 -12.76 5.34 7.16
N ASP A 410 -13.26 6.57 7.08
CA ASP A 410 -12.75 7.72 7.79
C ASP A 410 -13.36 7.75 9.19
N ARG A 411 -12.86 6.85 10.05
CA ARG A 411 -13.24 6.81 11.46
C ARG A 411 -12.53 7.90 12.28
N ARG A 412 -11.61 8.70 11.70
CA ARG A 412 -10.77 9.64 12.45
C ARG A 412 -10.94 11.13 12.07
N ASP A 413 -11.42 11.48 10.89
CA ASP A 413 -11.67 12.89 10.52
C ASP A 413 -12.87 13.51 11.28
N HIS A 414 -13.70 12.69 11.92
CA HIS A 414 -14.75 13.11 12.85
C HIS A 414 -14.26 13.57 14.24
N ARG A 415 -12.94 13.60 14.49
CA ARG A 415 -12.40 14.10 15.78
C ARG A 415 -11.79 15.50 15.74
N ARG A 416 -11.51 16.08 14.56
CA ARG A 416 -10.93 17.44 14.45
C ARG A 416 -11.92 18.52 14.06
N THR A 417 -13.04 18.17 13.41
CA THR A 417 -14.25 18.99 13.49
C THR A 417 -14.99 18.54 14.74
N GLY A 418 -15.50 19.44 15.58
CA GLY A 418 -16.15 19.12 16.87
C GLY A 418 -17.45 18.31 16.80
N ARG A 419 -17.62 17.43 15.81
CA ARG A 419 -18.84 16.69 15.48
C ARG A 419 -18.69 15.23 15.91
N ARG A 420 -19.18 14.90 17.11
CA ARG A 420 -19.21 13.52 17.62
C ARG A 420 -20.17 12.66 16.80
N GLY A 421 -19.65 11.63 16.12
CA GLY A 421 -20.41 10.47 15.64
C GLY A 421 -20.06 9.23 16.46
N ARG A 422 -21.06 8.56 17.05
CA ARG A 422 -20.96 7.15 17.50
C ARG A 422 -21.72 6.28 16.50
N PRO A 423 -21.26 5.05 16.23
CA PRO A 423 -21.92 4.16 15.28
C PRO A 423 -23.22 3.61 15.88
N GLY A 424 -24.36 3.88 15.24
CA GLY A 424 -25.61 3.15 15.42
C GLY A 424 -25.67 2.02 14.39
N GLY A 425 -25.90 0.79 14.84
CA GLY A 425 -25.93 -0.40 13.99
C GLY A 425 -27.03 -0.37 12.92
N LEU A 426 -26.69 -0.86 11.73
CA LEU A 426 -27.63 -1.16 10.65
C LEU A 426 -27.99 -2.66 10.73
N PRO A 427 -29.29 -3.06 10.74
CA PRO A 427 -29.67 -4.43 10.46
C PRO A 427 -29.59 -4.71 8.95
N GLY A 428 -28.95 -5.82 8.60
CA GLY A 428 -28.68 -6.23 7.22
C GLY A 428 -29.93 -6.46 6.39
N ARG A 429 -29.90 -5.94 5.15
CA ARG A 429 -30.72 -6.40 4.03
C ARG A 429 -29.89 -6.42 2.75
N HIS A 430 -29.12 -7.50 2.55
CA HIS A 430 -28.68 -7.89 1.23
C HIS A 430 -29.72 -8.86 0.63
N GLY A 431 -30.66 -8.31 -0.15
CA GLY A 431 -31.53 -9.07 -1.02
C GLY A 431 -31.08 -8.90 -2.46
N ARG A 432 -30.70 -9.99 -3.13
CA ARG A 432 -30.38 -10.07 -4.57
C ARG A 432 -31.53 -9.48 -5.42
N PRO A 433 -31.26 -8.75 -6.52
CA PRO A 433 -32.31 -8.38 -7.46
C PRO A 433 -32.61 -9.57 -8.39
N ALA A 434 -33.83 -10.10 -8.29
CA ALA A 434 -34.36 -11.06 -9.25
C ALA A 434 -34.84 -10.34 -10.53
N ALA A 435 -34.55 -10.95 -11.67
CA ALA A 435 -34.88 -10.50 -13.01
C ALA A 435 -36.39 -10.29 -13.21
N ALA A 436 -36.77 -9.17 -13.81
CA ALA A 436 -38.12 -8.91 -14.30
C ALA A 436 -38.21 -9.29 -15.78
N GLY A 437 -38.99 -10.34 -16.08
CA GLY A 437 -39.57 -10.62 -17.39
C GLY A 437 -41.08 -10.83 -17.22
N PRO A 438 -41.94 -10.41 -18.16
CA PRO A 438 -43.38 -10.29 -17.90
C PRO A 438 -44.18 -11.53 -18.33
N GLY A 439 -45.28 -11.80 -17.61
CA GLY A 439 -46.49 -12.39 -18.22
C GLY A 439 -47.07 -13.65 -17.57
N GLY A 440 -48.32 -13.54 -17.10
CA GLY A 440 -49.29 -14.65 -17.10
C GLY A 440 -49.80 -15.12 -15.73
N PRO A 441 -51.09 -14.91 -15.39
CA PRO A 441 -51.70 -15.45 -14.17
C PRO A 441 -52.41 -16.78 -14.44
N GLN A 442 -52.38 -17.71 -13.45
CA GLN A 442 -53.55 -18.41 -12.89
C GLN A 442 -53.17 -19.71 -12.15
N GLY A 443 -53.79 -19.90 -10.98
CA GLY A 443 -54.31 -21.21 -10.57
C GLY A 443 -53.66 -21.87 -9.34
N GLY A 444 -54.48 -22.11 -8.30
CA GLY A 444 -54.39 -23.40 -7.59
C GLY A 444 -54.14 -23.41 -6.07
N ARG A 445 -55.22 -23.24 -5.31
CA ARG A 445 -55.70 -24.09 -4.18
C ARG A 445 -54.75 -24.51 -3.01
N ARG A 446 -55.19 -24.06 -1.83
CA ARG A 446 -55.61 -24.81 -0.60
C ARG A 446 -54.58 -25.46 0.37
N HIS A 447 -54.86 -25.10 1.63
CA HIS A 447 -54.94 -25.90 2.88
C HIS A 447 -53.69 -26.13 3.73
N GLY A 448 -53.85 -25.93 5.04
CA GLY A 448 -52.94 -26.45 6.07
C GLY A 448 -52.94 -25.63 7.37
N ASP A 449 -53.91 -25.91 8.24
CA ASP A 449 -54.20 -25.28 9.53
C ASP A 449 -53.23 -25.73 10.66
N GLY A 450 -53.05 -24.95 11.74
CA GLY A 450 -52.13 -25.35 12.82
C GLY A 450 -51.81 -24.41 13.99
N ARG A 451 -52.81 -23.76 14.60
CA ARG A 451 -52.99 -23.46 16.05
C ARG A 451 -51.73 -23.27 16.97
N ARG A 452 -51.47 -22.08 17.54
CA ARG A 452 -52.06 -21.38 18.73
C ARG A 452 -51.17 -21.46 20.02
N PRO A 453 -51.35 -20.59 21.04
CA PRO A 453 -50.29 -19.77 21.69
C PRO A 453 -50.31 -19.92 23.25
N PRO A 454 -50.31 -18.89 24.13
CA PRO A 454 -49.44 -17.72 24.42
C PRO A 454 -48.96 -17.60 25.91
N GLY A 455 -48.20 -16.53 26.22
CA GLY A 455 -48.22 -15.79 27.52
C GLY A 455 -47.01 -16.02 28.44
N GLY A 456 -46.44 -15.06 29.20
CA GLY A 456 -46.74 -13.64 29.45
C GLY A 456 -45.78 -13.05 30.53
N ALA A 457 -45.57 -11.73 30.45
CA ALA A 457 -45.32 -10.70 31.49
C ALA A 457 -44.36 -10.84 32.71
N GLY A 458 -43.67 -9.71 33.00
CA GLY A 458 -43.24 -9.22 34.33
C GLY A 458 -41.72 -9.23 34.56
N GLY A 459 -41.02 -8.21 35.09
CA GLY A 459 -41.37 -6.95 35.74
C GLY A 459 -40.11 -6.15 36.13
N GLN A 460 -40.31 -4.90 36.53
CA GLN A 460 -39.32 -3.85 36.87
C GLN A 460 -38.61 -4.05 38.23
N ARG A 461 -37.46 -3.37 38.44
CA ARG A 461 -37.11 -2.64 39.68
C ARG A 461 -35.95 -1.63 39.49
N SER A 462 -36.03 -0.56 40.29
CA SER A 462 -35.26 0.70 40.42
C SER A 462 -33.94 0.54 41.23
N HIS A 463 -33.01 1.48 41.50
CA HIS A 463 -32.98 2.93 41.76
C HIS A 463 -31.49 3.41 41.91
N ARG A 464 -31.19 4.71 41.66
CA ARG A 464 -30.38 5.70 42.46
C ARG A 464 -29.46 6.64 41.65
N VAL A 465 -29.35 7.87 42.17
CA VAL A 465 -28.81 9.13 41.62
C VAL A 465 -27.76 9.71 42.59
N CYS A 466 -26.80 10.49 42.05
CA CYS A 466 -26.03 11.65 42.58
C CYS A 466 -24.56 11.56 42.11
N GLY A 467 -23.81 12.60 41.71
CA GLY A 467 -24.00 14.05 41.77
C GLY A 467 -22.88 14.79 41.00
N THR A 468 -22.79 16.10 41.22
CA THR A 468 -22.36 17.20 40.31
C THR A 468 -20.92 17.70 40.42
N GLY A 469 -20.45 18.40 39.36
CA GLY A 469 -19.40 19.45 39.36
C GLY A 469 -18.83 19.60 37.94
N GLY A 470 -18.69 20.75 37.26
CA GLY A 470 -18.71 22.17 37.64
C GLY A 470 -17.43 22.83 37.09
N GLY A 471 -17.47 23.53 35.96
CA GLY A 471 -16.31 24.27 35.42
C GLY A 471 -16.59 25.06 34.14
N ARG A 472 -16.49 26.39 34.22
CA ARG A 472 -16.71 27.39 33.15
C ARG A 472 -15.42 27.65 32.36
N GLY A 473 -15.49 28.03 31.08
CA GLY A 473 -14.36 28.71 30.43
C GLY A 473 -14.38 28.90 28.90
N ARG A 474 -14.99 30.01 28.47
CA ARG A 474 -14.63 30.90 27.33
C ARG A 474 -14.79 30.44 25.86
N ARG A 475 -15.34 31.41 25.11
CA ARG A 475 -15.71 31.41 23.69
C ARG A 475 -14.55 31.93 22.83
N HIS A 476 -14.28 31.28 21.71
CA HIS A 476 -13.72 31.88 20.51
C HIS A 476 -14.46 31.27 19.30
N GLY A 477 -14.94 32.12 18.39
CA GLY A 477 -15.75 31.72 17.23
C GLY A 477 -14.91 31.14 16.09
N PRO A 478 -15.52 30.39 15.16
CA PRO A 478 -14.81 29.88 13.99
C PRO A 478 -14.81 30.92 12.85
N VAL A 479 -13.63 31.10 12.26
CA VAL A 479 -13.39 31.71 10.94
C VAL A 479 -13.25 30.55 9.95
N LEU A 480 -13.81 30.77 8.75
CA LEU A 480 -14.06 29.82 7.65
C LEU A 480 -12.83 29.05 7.15
#